data_AF-A0A0B8NTT5-F1
#
_entry.id   AF-A0A0B8NTT5-F1
#
_cell.length_a   1.000
_cell.length_b   1.000
_cell.length_c   1.000
_cell.angle_alpha   90.00
_cell.angle_beta   90.00
_cell.angle_gamma   90.00
#
_symmetry.space_group_name_H-M   'P 1'
#
loop_
_entity.id
_entity.type
_entity.pdbx_description
1 polymer ?
#
loop_
_entity_poly.entity_id
_entity_poly.type
_entity_poly.pdbx_seq_one_letter_code
_entity_poly.pdbx_strand_id
1 'polypeptide(L)'
;MVGAKNHSGVNIKELLNATRQLAPDNKLVSKQLKTIRSYVIQYAKNDFSTIREYKEFQNYVLQVIGERYPEHETALLAKNYYLHALEYYREWVREFVIVDGCIPEAYQYFVNNVLKSIIISLVSHHALGDRDWLQETLQDNWPMRRLINELLASADSSAYKLTQYHNKAKASKNVEFTDIKGSDVDTAAKQVIERLSQFKRVKWRIYLKTIKPVQKLTPAECDDAYFTAAALGAFIIHYLNTHLNDNQCEPIWDKKFSYPQLGETTMESASEVIDYAMEQELPEAERLKLFAMAKAKLNEYQDVLDSYGLILNKVDKIPSILEFTYGEGEHFSIKEWSKGLIFKPSWVEHWIKAQNAVATGKSIIATKHYMEVLRGAKYCSGPLWMLLFFEVCCLCKKEARELSEELFDAHYEPLGSQITAYAKLLGYLPDSGRNPETLMPNPLTIKESFIIGKVKQLLNNGFLPNSQLSQL
;
A
#
# COMPACT_ATOMS: atom_id res chain seq x y z
N MET A 1 3.01 22.77 68.40
CA MET A 1 1.67 22.32 67.95
C MET A 1 0.97 23.56 67.45
N VAL A 2 0.86 23.85 66.16
CA VAL A 2 0.06 23.24 65.08
C VAL A 2 0.74 23.70 63.79
N GLY A 3 0.91 22.98 62.68
CA GLY A 3 0.41 21.70 62.18
C GLY A 3 0.71 21.79 60.68
N ALA A 4 1.55 20.88 60.18
CA ALA A 4 2.02 20.87 58.80
C ALA A 4 0.84 20.87 57.81
N LYS A 5 0.84 21.81 56.85
CA LYS A 5 -0.05 21.73 55.70
C LYS A 5 0.53 20.68 54.75
N ASN A 6 -0.05 19.49 54.81
CA ASN A 6 0.15 18.39 53.89
C ASN A 6 0.03 18.88 52.44
N HIS A 7 1.08 18.66 51.66
CA HIS A 7 0.98 18.54 50.21
C HIS A 7 0.13 17.31 49.89
N SER A 8 -1.18 17.53 49.67
CA SER A 8 -2.04 16.49 49.11
C SER A 8 -1.72 16.34 47.63
N GLY A 9 -1.24 15.16 47.29
CA GLY A 9 -0.72 14.81 45.98
C GLY A 9 -1.75 14.95 44.87
N VAL A 10 -1.23 15.26 43.68
CA VAL A 10 -1.96 15.23 42.42
C VAL A 10 -2.60 13.85 42.30
N ASN A 11 -3.93 13.80 42.28
CA ASN A 11 -4.68 12.56 42.13
C ASN A 11 -4.42 12.01 40.71
N ILE A 12 -4.11 10.72 40.59
CA ILE A 12 -3.95 10.04 39.28
C ILE A 12 -5.16 10.30 38.36
N LYS A 13 -6.37 10.44 38.91
CA LYS A 13 -7.57 10.82 38.13
C LYS A 13 -7.52 12.26 37.60
N GLU A 14 -6.95 13.21 38.35
CA GLU A 14 -6.76 14.59 37.89
C GLU A 14 -5.67 14.67 36.82
N LEU A 15 -4.60 13.87 36.97
CA LEU A 15 -3.54 13.72 35.98
C LEU A 15 -4.06 13.06 34.69
N LEU A 16 -4.92 12.03 34.80
CA LEU A 16 -5.59 11.37 33.68
C LEU A 16 -6.63 12.27 32.99
N ASN A 17 -7.37 13.08 33.75
CA ASN A 17 -8.30 14.06 33.17
C ASN A 17 -7.56 15.21 32.48
N ALA A 18 -6.47 15.71 33.06
CA ALA A 18 -5.63 16.72 32.43
C ALA A 18 -4.96 16.19 31.14
N THR A 19 -4.48 14.93 31.15
CA THR A 19 -3.95 14.29 29.93
C THR A 19 -5.03 13.97 28.90
N ARG A 20 -6.29 13.70 29.30
CA ARG A 20 -7.43 13.58 28.37
C ARG A 20 -7.87 14.93 27.79
N GLN A 21 -7.84 16.02 28.56
CA GLN A 21 -8.14 17.36 28.04
C GLN A 21 -7.03 17.91 27.13
N LEU A 22 -5.78 17.49 27.35
CA LEU A 22 -4.64 17.78 26.46
C LEU A 22 -4.53 16.81 25.27
N ALA A 23 -5.28 15.70 25.28
CA ALA A 23 -5.39 14.83 24.12
C ALA A 23 -6.24 15.55 23.04
N PRO A 24 -5.82 15.54 21.76
CA PRO A 24 -6.49 16.30 20.73
C PRO A 24 -7.88 15.72 20.43
N ASP A 25 -8.93 16.29 21.04
CA ASP A 25 -10.28 15.75 20.99
C ASP A 25 -11.33 16.65 20.31
N ASN A 26 -10.93 17.37 19.24
CA ASN A 26 -11.88 18.08 18.37
C ASN A 26 -11.89 17.60 16.90
N LYS A 27 -10.95 16.74 16.47
CA LYS A 27 -10.99 16.13 15.13
C LYS A 27 -11.89 14.89 15.06
N LEU A 28 -12.14 14.20 16.18
CA LEU A 28 -12.89 12.93 16.23
C LEU A 28 -14.40 13.09 15.96
N VAL A 29 -15.02 14.20 16.40
CA VAL A 29 -16.47 14.40 16.24
C VAL A 29 -16.85 14.75 14.79
N SER A 30 -16.00 15.46 14.03
CA SER A 30 -16.24 15.73 12.59
C SER A 30 -16.03 14.51 11.68
N LYS A 31 -15.38 13.46 12.19
CA LYS A 31 -15.01 12.25 11.46
C LYS A 31 -16.16 11.22 11.38
N GLN A 32 -17.13 11.26 12.28
CA GLN A 32 -18.18 10.24 12.41
C GLN A 32 -19.25 10.24 11.29
N LEU A 33 -19.26 11.23 10.38
CA LEU A 33 -20.23 11.34 9.29
C LEU A 33 -19.63 11.29 7.87
N LYS A 34 -18.31 11.07 7.74
CA LYS A 34 -17.63 11.06 6.43
C LYS A 34 -17.66 9.68 5.81
N THR A 35 -18.11 9.59 4.56
CA THR A 35 -17.99 8.34 3.77
C THR A 35 -16.51 8.01 3.50
N ILE A 36 -16.17 6.73 3.26
CA ILE A 36 -14.81 6.34 2.82
C ILE A 36 -14.32 7.22 1.66
N ARG A 37 -15.20 7.52 0.70
CA ARG A 37 -14.88 8.41 -0.43
C ARG A 37 -14.45 9.81 0.04
N SER A 38 -15.13 10.37 1.04
CA SER A 38 -14.79 11.68 1.61
C SER A 38 -13.40 11.66 2.26
N TYR A 39 -13.05 10.58 2.96
CA TYR A 39 -11.71 10.38 3.50
C TYR A 39 -10.65 10.25 2.41
N VAL A 40 -10.89 9.40 1.41
CA VAL A 40 -9.97 9.21 0.29
C VAL A 40 -9.70 10.54 -0.43
N ILE A 41 -10.75 11.33 -0.71
CA ILE A 41 -10.59 12.67 -1.33
C ILE A 41 -9.81 13.62 -0.42
N GLN A 42 -10.05 13.58 0.89
CA GLN A 42 -9.33 14.43 1.85
C GLN A 42 -7.84 14.04 1.92
N TYR A 43 -7.53 12.75 2.03
CA TYR A 43 -6.16 12.25 2.14
C TYR A 43 -5.40 12.37 0.82
N ALA A 44 -6.07 12.26 -0.33
CA ALA A 44 -5.45 12.55 -1.62
C ALA A 44 -4.99 14.02 -1.75
N LYS A 45 -5.56 14.94 -0.97
CA LYS A 45 -5.18 16.37 -0.99
C LYS A 45 -4.15 16.73 0.07
N ASN A 46 -4.26 16.12 1.25
CA ASN A 46 -3.54 16.58 2.45
C ASN A 46 -2.54 15.55 3.00
N ASP A 47 -2.44 14.37 2.37
CA ASP A 47 -1.76 13.17 2.89
C ASP A 47 -2.25 12.75 4.30
N PHE A 48 -1.75 11.62 4.78
CA PHE A 48 -1.91 11.26 6.20
C PHE A 48 -0.96 12.12 7.04
N SER A 49 -1.49 12.75 8.08
CA SER A 49 -0.65 13.58 8.97
C SER A 49 0.21 12.73 9.90
N THR A 50 -0.23 11.51 10.23
CA THR A 50 0.48 10.58 11.12
C THR A 50 0.24 9.13 10.71
N ILE A 51 1.15 8.23 11.09
CA ILE A 51 0.95 6.78 10.96
C ILE A 51 -0.28 6.28 11.74
N ARG A 52 -0.59 6.93 12.88
CA ARG A 52 -1.80 6.62 13.67
C ARG A 52 -3.06 6.90 12.86
N GLU A 53 -3.11 8.02 12.16
CA GLU A 53 -4.24 8.36 11.30
C GLU A 53 -4.43 7.36 10.16
N TYR A 54 -3.33 6.89 9.58
CA TYR A 54 -3.37 5.81 8.58
C TYR A 54 -3.94 4.51 9.17
N LYS A 55 -3.44 4.06 10.33
CA LYS A 55 -3.94 2.86 11.03
C LYS A 55 -5.41 2.98 11.43
N GLU A 56 -5.84 4.14 11.94
CA GLU A 56 -7.25 4.43 12.26
C GLU A 56 -8.14 4.30 11.01
N PHE A 57 -7.70 4.88 9.87
CA PHE A 57 -8.44 4.79 8.62
C PHE A 57 -8.50 3.35 8.08
N GLN A 58 -7.38 2.62 8.15
CA GLN A 58 -7.33 1.21 7.78
C GLN A 58 -8.34 0.39 8.59
N ASN A 59 -8.35 0.54 9.92
CA ASN A 59 -9.31 -0.15 10.79
C ASN A 59 -10.76 0.20 10.47
N TYR A 60 -11.05 1.46 10.16
CA TYR A 60 -12.38 1.88 9.71
C TYR A 60 -12.79 1.19 8.42
N VAL A 61 -11.91 1.08 7.43
CA VAL A 61 -12.20 0.37 6.17
C VAL A 61 -12.44 -1.12 6.44
N LEU A 62 -11.64 -1.77 7.28
CA LEU A 62 -11.81 -3.17 7.66
C LEU A 62 -13.17 -3.43 8.33
N GLN A 63 -13.63 -2.52 9.18
CA GLN A 63 -14.96 -2.59 9.79
C GLN A 63 -16.06 -2.49 8.73
N VAL A 64 -15.98 -1.50 7.83
CA VAL A 64 -16.95 -1.32 6.74
C VAL A 64 -16.99 -2.54 5.81
N ILE A 65 -15.86 -3.18 5.54
CA ILE A 65 -15.82 -4.45 4.79
C ILE A 65 -16.62 -5.53 5.54
N GLY A 66 -16.41 -5.68 6.85
CA GLY A 66 -17.18 -6.64 7.68
C GLY A 66 -18.69 -6.36 7.68
N GLU A 67 -19.10 -5.11 7.72
CA GLU A 67 -20.52 -4.72 7.63
C GLU A 67 -21.09 -4.96 6.22
N ARG A 68 -20.26 -4.84 5.18
CA ARG A 68 -20.66 -4.98 3.77
C ARG A 68 -20.83 -6.43 3.35
N TYR A 69 -20.00 -7.32 3.87
CA TYR A 69 -19.99 -8.75 3.56
C TYR A 69 -20.38 -9.54 4.82
N PRO A 70 -21.66 -9.92 4.99
CA PRO A 70 -22.12 -10.55 6.23
C PRO A 70 -21.60 -11.99 6.40
N GLU A 71 -21.22 -12.66 5.31
CA GLU A 71 -20.59 -13.98 5.33
C GLU A 71 -19.12 -13.84 5.73
N HIS A 72 -18.70 -14.58 6.77
CA HIS A 72 -17.38 -14.43 7.39
C HIS A 72 -16.22 -14.63 6.40
N GLU A 73 -16.29 -15.68 5.57
CA GLU A 73 -15.25 -16.02 4.59
C GLU A 73 -15.12 -14.94 3.50
N THR A 74 -16.25 -14.47 2.97
CA THR A 74 -16.30 -13.37 2.00
C THR A 74 -15.70 -12.09 2.58
N ALA A 75 -16.00 -11.77 3.84
CA ALA A 75 -15.43 -10.63 4.53
C ALA A 75 -13.93 -10.78 4.75
N LEU A 76 -13.47 -11.97 5.15
CA LEU A 76 -12.07 -12.27 5.37
C LEU A 76 -11.27 -12.12 4.07
N LEU A 77 -11.74 -12.71 2.97
CA LEU A 77 -11.12 -12.57 1.65
C LEU A 77 -11.02 -11.11 1.20
N ALA A 78 -12.10 -10.32 1.37
CA ALA A 78 -12.09 -8.89 1.05
C ALA A 78 -11.13 -8.08 1.93
N LYS A 79 -11.02 -8.41 3.23
CA LYS A 79 -10.08 -7.78 4.16
C LYS A 79 -8.65 -8.09 3.77
N ASN A 80 -8.32 -9.36 3.50
CA ASN A 80 -6.99 -9.78 3.10
C ASN A 80 -6.58 -9.10 1.78
N TYR A 81 -7.48 -9.04 0.81
CA TYR A 81 -7.24 -8.30 -0.44
C TYR A 81 -6.88 -6.83 -0.18
N TYR A 82 -7.62 -6.16 0.70
CA TYR A 82 -7.36 -4.77 1.06
C TYR A 82 -6.01 -4.59 1.78
N LEU A 83 -5.68 -5.46 2.73
CA LEU A 83 -4.42 -5.40 3.49
C LEU A 83 -3.22 -5.62 2.56
N HIS A 84 -3.22 -6.70 1.78
CA HIS A 84 -2.17 -6.96 0.81
C HIS A 84 -2.06 -5.84 -0.24
N ALA A 85 -3.17 -5.31 -0.75
CA ALA A 85 -3.13 -4.21 -1.72
C ALA A 85 -2.42 -2.97 -1.16
N LEU A 86 -2.64 -2.65 0.12
CA LEU A 86 -1.93 -1.55 0.78
C LEU A 86 -0.44 -1.87 0.97
N GLU A 87 -0.12 -3.09 1.38
CA GLU A 87 1.26 -3.49 1.62
C GLU A 87 2.10 -3.50 0.35
N TYR A 88 1.61 -4.13 -0.72
CA TYR A 88 2.31 -4.14 -2.01
C TYR A 88 2.38 -2.75 -2.65
N TYR A 89 1.38 -1.89 -2.41
CA TYR A 89 1.49 -0.49 -2.84
C TYR A 89 2.58 0.26 -2.06
N ARG A 90 2.70 -0.02 -0.76
CA ARG A 90 3.76 0.55 0.07
C ARG A 90 5.14 0.11 -0.42
N GLU A 91 5.32 -1.18 -0.68
CA GLU A 91 6.54 -1.73 -1.26
C GLU A 91 6.85 -1.10 -2.62
N TRP A 92 5.87 -1.00 -3.51
CA TRP A 92 6.03 -0.36 -4.82
C TRP A 92 6.63 1.05 -4.70
N VAL A 93 6.04 1.87 -3.83
CA VAL A 93 6.49 3.24 -3.61
C VAL A 93 7.86 3.28 -2.92
N ARG A 94 8.15 2.30 -2.06
CA ARG A 94 9.37 2.24 -1.26
C ARG A 94 10.57 1.80 -2.09
N GLU A 95 10.41 0.80 -2.97
CA GLU A 95 11.54 0.12 -3.60
C GLU A 95 11.88 0.64 -5.00
N PHE A 96 10.97 1.37 -5.66
CA PHE A 96 11.15 1.76 -7.07
C PHE A 96 11.19 3.27 -7.29
N VAL A 97 12.22 3.72 -8.01
CA VAL A 97 12.30 5.09 -8.50
C VAL A 97 11.57 5.19 -9.84
N ILE A 98 10.34 5.69 -9.82
CA ILE A 98 9.48 5.77 -11.01
C ILE A 98 9.91 6.93 -11.89
N VAL A 99 9.95 6.71 -13.21
CA VAL A 99 10.16 7.78 -14.19
C VAL A 99 8.96 8.74 -14.14
N ASP A 100 9.18 10.02 -13.85
CA ASP A 100 8.10 11.03 -13.72
C ASP A 100 7.10 11.02 -14.90
N GLY A 101 7.59 10.85 -16.13
CA GLY A 101 6.77 10.78 -17.34
C GLY A 101 6.00 9.47 -17.53
N CYS A 102 6.31 8.43 -16.77
CA CYS A 102 5.70 7.10 -16.86
C CYS A 102 4.79 6.77 -15.67
N ILE A 103 4.47 7.74 -14.80
CA ILE A 103 3.60 7.51 -13.63
C ILE A 103 2.24 6.88 -14.03
N PRO A 104 1.54 7.34 -15.08
CA PRO A 104 0.29 6.71 -15.52
C PRO A 104 0.45 5.24 -15.91
N GLU A 105 1.50 4.92 -16.68
CA GLU A 105 1.83 3.57 -17.16
C GLU A 105 2.24 2.67 -15.99
N ALA A 106 3.03 3.20 -15.07
CA ALA A 106 3.47 2.53 -13.84
C ALA A 106 2.25 2.22 -12.95
N TYR A 107 1.34 3.17 -12.78
CA TYR A 107 0.08 2.95 -12.07
C TYR A 107 -0.81 1.91 -12.75
N GLN A 108 -0.96 1.99 -14.07
CA GLN A 108 -1.69 1.02 -14.87
C GLN A 108 -1.08 -0.38 -14.71
N TYR A 109 0.24 -0.50 -14.72
CA TYR A 109 0.95 -1.75 -14.47
C TYR A 109 0.63 -2.28 -13.07
N PHE A 110 0.72 -1.45 -12.04
CA PHE A 110 0.43 -1.86 -10.66
C PHE A 110 -1.00 -2.41 -10.52
N VAL A 111 -2.00 -1.71 -11.06
CA VAL A 111 -3.40 -2.16 -11.04
C VAL A 111 -3.58 -3.42 -11.88
N ASN A 112 -3.00 -3.45 -13.09
CA ASN A 112 -3.16 -4.57 -14.00
C ASN A 112 -2.41 -5.79 -13.55
N ASN A 113 -1.22 -5.75 -12.96
CA ASN A 113 -0.42 -6.95 -12.74
C ASN A 113 -0.35 -7.32 -11.26
N VAL A 114 -0.33 -6.34 -10.36
CA VAL A 114 -0.14 -6.61 -8.93
C VAL A 114 -1.49 -6.81 -8.26
N LEU A 115 -2.40 -5.84 -8.38
CA LEU A 115 -3.68 -5.90 -7.69
C LEU A 115 -4.51 -7.10 -8.15
N LYS A 116 -4.59 -7.39 -9.46
CA LYS A 116 -5.34 -8.60 -9.85
C LYS A 116 -4.57 -9.89 -9.50
N SER A 117 -3.24 -9.88 -9.42
CA SER A 117 -2.50 -11.06 -8.96
C SER A 117 -2.75 -11.36 -7.49
N ILE A 118 -2.86 -10.34 -6.64
CA ILE A 118 -3.25 -10.51 -5.22
C ILE A 118 -4.56 -11.29 -5.13
N ILE A 119 -5.61 -10.83 -5.82
CA ILE A 119 -6.91 -11.50 -5.72
C ILE A 119 -6.92 -12.87 -6.39
N ILE A 120 -6.20 -13.07 -7.50
CA ILE A 120 -6.05 -14.40 -8.12
C ILE A 120 -5.37 -15.36 -7.14
N SER A 121 -4.26 -14.94 -6.53
CA SER A 121 -3.55 -15.72 -5.52
C SER A 121 -4.46 -16.03 -4.32
N LEU A 122 -5.14 -15.03 -3.75
CA LEU A 122 -6.05 -15.24 -2.62
C LEU A 122 -7.19 -16.22 -2.93
N VAL A 123 -7.82 -16.11 -4.11
CA VAL A 123 -8.88 -17.04 -4.51
C VAL A 123 -8.31 -18.44 -4.74
N SER A 124 -7.09 -18.55 -5.27
CA SER A 124 -6.43 -19.85 -5.51
C SER A 124 -6.14 -20.59 -4.20
N HIS A 125 -5.94 -19.91 -3.07
CA HIS A 125 -5.84 -20.57 -1.75
C HIS A 125 -7.14 -21.25 -1.31
N HIS A 126 -8.29 -20.82 -1.84
CA HIS A 126 -9.57 -21.49 -1.65
C HIS A 126 -9.80 -22.62 -2.65
N ALA A 127 -8.96 -22.75 -3.70
CA ALA A 127 -9.08 -23.79 -4.70
C ALA A 127 -8.48 -25.10 -4.18
N LEU A 128 -9.29 -26.15 -4.07
CA LEU A 128 -8.78 -27.51 -3.99
C LEU A 128 -8.28 -27.90 -5.38
N GLY A 129 -6.96 -28.05 -5.53
CA GLY A 129 -6.28 -28.51 -6.74
C GLY A 129 -5.91 -27.40 -7.74
N ASP A 130 -5.21 -27.80 -8.80
CA ASP A 130 -4.84 -26.92 -9.92
C ASP A 130 -6.09 -26.62 -10.77
N ARG A 131 -6.46 -25.35 -10.87
CA ARG A 131 -7.68 -24.90 -11.57
C ARG A 131 -7.36 -23.79 -12.57
N ASP A 132 -6.54 -24.13 -13.55
CA ASP A 132 -6.17 -23.29 -14.70
C ASP A 132 -7.34 -22.48 -15.27
N TRP A 133 -8.53 -23.09 -15.42
CA TRP A 133 -9.72 -22.43 -15.96
C TRP A 133 -10.17 -21.21 -15.13
N LEU A 134 -10.00 -21.25 -13.80
CA LEU A 134 -10.34 -20.13 -12.92
C LEU A 134 -9.34 -19.00 -13.11
N GLN A 135 -8.06 -19.32 -13.22
CA GLN A 135 -7.03 -18.33 -13.51
C GLN A 135 -7.31 -17.65 -14.86
N GLU A 136 -7.64 -18.41 -15.91
CA GLU A 136 -8.04 -17.85 -17.20
C GLU A 136 -9.31 -16.99 -17.11
N THR A 137 -10.28 -17.41 -16.29
CA THR A 137 -11.53 -16.67 -16.05
C THR A 137 -11.25 -15.32 -15.41
N LEU A 138 -10.37 -15.30 -14.40
CA LEU A 138 -10.01 -14.10 -13.66
C LEU A 138 -9.11 -13.17 -14.47
N GLN A 139 -8.32 -13.70 -15.43
CA GLN A 139 -7.51 -12.90 -16.36
C GLN A 139 -8.31 -12.29 -17.52
N ASP A 140 -9.61 -12.57 -17.62
CA ASP A 140 -10.47 -12.04 -18.68
C ASP A 140 -10.76 -10.54 -18.49
N ASN A 141 -11.11 -9.86 -19.59
CA ASN A 141 -11.58 -8.48 -19.54
C ASN A 141 -12.95 -8.37 -18.85
N TRP A 142 -13.75 -9.45 -18.89
CA TRP A 142 -15.11 -9.55 -18.36
C TRP A 142 -15.24 -10.76 -17.42
N PRO A 143 -14.47 -10.80 -16.31
CA PRO A 143 -14.34 -11.99 -15.47
C PRO A 143 -15.67 -12.41 -14.85
N MET A 144 -16.54 -11.45 -14.51
CA MET A 144 -17.88 -11.74 -13.98
C MET A 144 -18.77 -12.49 -14.96
N ARG A 145 -18.70 -12.16 -16.26
CA ARG A 145 -19.44 -12.86 -17.31
C ARG A 145 -18.81 -14.21 -17.61
N ARG A 146 -17.48 -14.24 -17.73
CA ARG A 146 -16.76 -15.49 -18.04
C ARG A 146 -17.03 -16.55 -16.98
N LEU A 147 -16.95 -16.19 -15.68
CA LEU A 147 -17.27 -17.11 -14.59
C LEU A 147 -18.68 -17.72 -14.71
N ILE A 148 -19.69 -16.89 -15.04
CA ILE A 148 -21.06 -17.37 -15.24
C ILE A 148 -21.12 -18.34 -16.41
N ASN A 149 -20.48 -18.02 -17.53
CA ASN A 149 -20.50 -18.87 -18.72
C ASN A 149 -19.82 -20.22 -18.45
N GLU A 150 -18.66 -20.23 -17.79
CA GLU A 150 -17.93 -21.47 -17.46
C GLU A 150 -18.75 -22.36 -16.54
N LEU A 151 -19.32 -21.81 -15.45
CA LEU A 151 -20.15 -22.56 -14.50
C LEU A 151 -21.45 -23.10 -15.12
N LEU A 152 -22.01 -22.39 -16.10
CA LEU A 152 -23.19 -22.86 -16.82
C LEU A 152 -22.82 -23.94 -17.84
N ALA A 153 -21.70 -23.77 -18.54
CA ALA A 153 -21.20 -24.73 -19.51
C ALA A 153 -20.81 -26.05 -18.84
N SER A 154 -20.16 -26.01 -17.66
CA SER A 154 -19.77 -27.21 -16.90
C SER A 154 -20.94 -28.07 -16.43
N ALA A 155 -22.17 -27.55 -16.48
CA ALA A 155 -23.37 -28.25 -16.04
C ALA A 155 -24.46 -28.33 -17.12
N ASP A 156 -24.08 -28.29 -18.41
CA ASP A 156 -25.00 -28.36 -19.56
C ASP A 156 -26.20 -27.40 -19.42
N SER A 157 -25.89 -26.22 -18.88
CA SER A 157 -26.84 -25.17 -18.58
C SER A 157 -26.56 -23.95 -19.45
N SER A 158 -27.45 -22.96 -19.36
CA SER A 158 -27.33 -21.77 -20.19
C SER A 158 -27.72 -20.51 -19.44
N ALA A 159 -27.17 -19.40 -19.92
CA ALA A 159 -27.50 -18.04 -19.53
C ALA A 159 -29.02 -17.78 -19.50
N TYR A 160 -29.71 -18.45 -20.42
CA TYR A 160 -31.14 -18.41 -20.56
C TYR A 160 -31.87 -19.10 -19.40
N LYS A 161 -31.45 -20.32 -19.01
CA LYS A 161 -32.01 -21.04 -17.84
C LYS A 161 -31.89 -20.19 -16.57
N LEU A 162 -30.76 -19.49 -16.39
CA LEU A 162 -30.53 -18.55 -15.28
C LEU A 162 -31.55 -17.40 -15.26
N THR A 163 -31.89 -16.85 -16.42
CA THR A 163 -32.90 -15.79 -16.49
C THR A 163 -34.31 -16.30 -16.19
N GLN A 164 -34.67 -17.46 -16.75
CA GLN A 164 -35.96 -18.10 -16.46
C GLN A 164 -36.12 -18.40 -14.97
N TYR A 165 -35.06 -18.90 -14.33
CA TYR A 165 -35.03 -19.08 -12.88
C TYR A 165 -35.40 -17.79 -12.16
N HIS A 166 -34.73 -16.67 -12.46
CA HIS A 166 -34.99 -15.40 -11.78
C HIS A 166 -36.40 -14.86 -12.04
N ASN A 167 -36.96 -15.09 -13.22
CA ASN A 167 -38.34 -14.71 -13.53
C ASN A 167 -39.36 -15.54 -12.73
N LYS A 168 -39.16 -16.86 -12.63
CA LYS A 168 -40.01 -17.73 -11.81
C LYS A 168 -39.82 -17.47 -10.31
N ALA A 169 -38.59 -17.22 -9.86
CA ALA A 169 -38.25 -16.93 -8.47
C ALA A 169 -38.83 -15.58 -7.98
N LYS A 170 -39.16 -14.66 -8.90
CA LYS A 170 -39.94 -13.45 -8.56
C LYS A 170 -41.40 -13.78 -8.24
N ALA A 171 -41.96 -14.81 -8.88
CA ALA A 171 -43.35 -15.21 -8.73
C ALA A 171 -43.56 -16.26 -7.61
N SER A 172 -42.55 -17.07 -7.31
CA SER A 172 -42.61 -18.13 -6.27
C SER A 172 -41.27 -18.29 -5.55
N LYS A 173 -41.30 -18.58 -4.25
CA LYS A 173 -40.10 -18.81 -3.43
C LYS A 173 -39.54 -20.24 -3.53
N ASN A 174 -40.31 -21.19 -4.06
CA ASN A 174 -39.97 -22.62 -4.08
C ASN A 174 -39.52 -23.09 -5.47
N VAL A 175 -38.72 -22.28 -6.15
CA VAL A 175 -38.20 -22.61 -7.48
C VAL A 175 -36.78 -23.10 -7.31
N GLU A 176 -36.50 -24.36 -7.64
CA GLU A 176 -35.12 -24.83 -7.75
C GLU A 176 -34.57 -24.58 -9.15
N PHE A 177 -33.26 -24.33 -9.23
CA PHE A 177 -32.59 -24.08 -10.51
C PHE A 177 -32.61 -25.31 -11.44
N THR A 178 -32.51 -26.50 -10.87
CA THR A 178 -32.55 -27.80 -11.55
C THR A 178 -33.89 -28.09 -12.24
N ASP A 179 -34.98 -27.50 -11.77
CA ASP A 179 -36.35 -27.72 -12.29
C ASP A 179 -36.67 -26.87 -13.53
N ILE A 180 -35.74 -26.01 -13.95
CA ILE A 180 -35.93 -25.10 -15.08
C ILE A 180 -35.68 -25.83 -16.40
N LYS A 181 -36.77 -26.25 -17.06
CA LYS A 181 -36.74 -26.69 -18.45
C LYS A 181 -36.50 -25.49 -19.37
N GLY A 182 -35.32 -25.41 -19.97
CA GLY A 182 -35.00 -24.35 -20.94
C GLY A 182 -35.94 -24.42 -22.14
N SER A 183 -36.55 -23.28 -22.51
CA SER A 183 -37.33 -23.07 -23.74
C SER A 183 -36.80 -21.84 -24.51
N ASP A 184 -37.47 -21.37 -25.57
CA ASP A 184 -36.86 -20.48 -26.58
C ASP A 184 -36.41 -19.07 -26.13
N VAL A 185 -35.47 -18.54 -26.92
CA VAL A 185 -34.68 -17.30 -26.80
C VAL A 185 -35.45 -16.09 -26.24
N ASP A 186 -35.00 -15.60 -25.08
CA ASP A 186 -35.48 -14.36 -24.44
C ASP A 186 -34.43 -13.24 -24.61
N THR A 187 -34.82 -12.14 -25.26
CA THR A 187 -33.99 -10.95 -25.49
C THR A 187 -33.61 -10.25 -24.17
N ALA A 188 -34.47 -10.30 -23.15
CA ALA A 188 -34.20 -9.70 -21.84
C ALA A 188 -33.10 -10.46 -21.09
N ALA A 189 -33.03 -11.79 -21.27
CA ALA A 189 -31.97 -12.64 -20.71
C ALA A 189 -30.59 -12.28 -21.26
N LYS A 190 -30.50 -12.07 -22.59
CA LYS A 190 -29.27 -11.60 -23.25
C LYS A 190 -28.82 -10.26 -22.66
N GLN A 191 -29.74 -9.30 -22.53
CA GLN A 191 -29.41 -7.96 -22.02
C GLN A 191 -28.91 -7.95 -20.56
N VAL A 192 -29.37 -8.85 -19.68
CA VAL A 192 -28.93 -8.89 -18.27
C VAL A 192 -27.49 -9.39 -18.14
N ILE A 193 -27.12 -10.42 -18.91
CA ILE A 193 -25.76 -10.97 -18.92
C ILE A 193 -24.82 -10.10 -19.75
N GLU A 194 -25.32 -9.47 -20.80
CA GLU A 194 -24.58 -8.48 -21.59
C GLU A 194 -24.16 -7.26 -20.76
N ARG A 195 -24.93 -6.86 -19.73
CA ARG A 195 -24.51 -5.83 -18.77
C ARG A 195 -23.23 -6.19 -18.00
N LEU A 196 -22.93 -7.48 -17.85
CA LEU A 196 -21.68 -7.96 -17.23
C LEU A 196 -20.48 -7.94 -18.20
N SER A 197 -20.73 -7.61 -19.47
CA SER A 197 -19.72 -7.41 -20.52
C SER A 197 -19.44 -5.93 -20.79
N GLN A 198 -19.86 -5.07 -19.86
CA GLN A 198 -19.72 -3.63 -19.96
C GLN A 198 -18.96 -3.13 -18.74
N PHE A 199 -18.12 -2.11 -18.89
CA PHE A 199 -17.41 -1.46 -17.79
C PHE A 199 -18.38 -0.63 -16.94
N LYS A 200 -19.33 -1.32 -16.30
CA LYS A 200 -20.37 -0.75 -15.46
C LYS A 200 -20.22 -1.27 -14.06
N ARG A 201 -20.41 -0.35 -13.11
CA ARG A 201 -20.41 -0.66 -11.67
C ARG A 201 -21.67 -1.43 -11.30
N VAL A 202 -21.51 -2.62 -10.74
CA VAL A 202 -22.60 -3.49 -10.27
C VAL A 202 -22.45 -3.68 -8.76
N LYS A 203 -23.54 -3.60 -7.99
CA LYS A 203 -23.44 -3.85 -6.53
C LYS A 203 -23.22 -5.35 -6.27
N TRP A 204 -22.26 -5.70 -5.40
CA TRP A 204 -21.98 -7.09 -4.98
C TRP A 204 -23.24 -7.91 -4.71
N ARG A 205 -24.15 -7.41 -3.84
CA ARG A 205 -25.43 -8.09 -3.52
C ARG A 205 -26.29 -8.43 -4.74
N ILE A 206 -26.26 -7.61 -5.79
CA ILE A 206 -27.02 -7.84 -7.02
C ILE A 206 -26.33 -8.92 -7.83
N TYR A 207 -25.01 -8.83 -7.97
CA TYR A 207 -24.21 -9.84 -8.66
C TYR A 207 -24.34 -11.21 -7.99
N LEU A 208 -24.06 -11.30 -6.69
CA LEU A 208 -24.16 -12.55 -5.93
C LEU A 208 -25.56 -13.16 -6.05
N LYS A 209 -26.62 -12.36 -5.88
CA LYS A 209 -28.00 -12.85 -6.07
C LYS A 209 -28.24 -13.40 -7.47
N THR A 210 -27.62 -12.82 -8.50
CA THR A 210 -27.77 -13.25 -9.89
C THR A 210 -27.13 -14.62 -10.13
N ILE A 211 -25.95 -14.87 -9.55
CA ILE A 211 -25.18 -16.08 -9.77
C ILE A 211 -25.45 -17.19 -8.75
N LYS A 212 -25.96 -16.88 -7.55
CA LYS A 212 -26.22 -17.86 -6.50
C LYS A 212 -26.99 -19.12 -6.94
N PRO A 213 -27.95 -19.07 -7.89
CA PRO A 213 -28.62 -20.28 -8.37
C PRO A 213 -27.68 -21.27 -9.07
N VAL A 214 -26.58 -20.80 -9.67
CA VAL A 214 -25.58 -21.65 -10.33
C VAL A 214 -24.58 -22.26 -9.35
N GLN A 215 -24.64 -21.91 -8.06
CA GLN A 215 -23.79 -22.49 -7.01
C GLN A 215 -23.95 -24.01 -6.92
N LYS A 216 -25.17 -24.53 -7.12
CA LYS A 216 -25.43 -25.98 -7.15
C LYS A 216 -24.81 -26.68 -8.38
N LEU A 217 -24.31 -25.93 -9.36
CA LEU A 217 -23.69 -26.44 -10.58
C LEU A 217 -22.15 -26.46 -10.51
N THR A 218 -21.58 -25.87 -9.46
CA THR A 218 -20.13 -25.89 -9.23
C THR A 218 -19.67 -27.35 -9.16
N PRO A 219 -18.51 -27.73 -9.74
CA PRO A 219 -18.01 -29.12 -9.68
C PRO A 219 -18.05 -29.67 -8.25
N ALA A 220 -18.34 -30.97 -8.06
CA ALA A 220 -18.53 -31.56 -6.73
C ALA A 220 -17.30 -31.43 -5.80
N GLU A 221 -16.13 -31.18 -6.38
CA GLU A 221 -14.86 -30.92 -5.68
C GLU A 221 -14.74 -29.48 -5.15
N CYS A 222 -15.68 -28.60 -5.50
CA CYS A 222 -15.78 -27.22 -5.00
C CYS A 222 -16.80 -27.18 -3.87
N ASP A 223 -16.40 -26.59 -2.75
CA ASP A 223 -17.35 -26.20 -1.72
C ASP A 223 -18.01 -24.84 -2.03
N ASP A 224 -18.99 -24.49 -1.21
CA ASP A 224 -19.70 -23.21 -1.27
C ASP A 224 -18.77 -22.01 -1.05
N ALA A 225 -17.71 -22.20 -0.26
CA ALA A 225 -16.68 -21.21 0.02
C ALA A 225 -15.91 -20.85 -1.26
N TYR A 226 -15.48 -21.86 -2.02
CA TYR A 226 -14.79 -21.70 -3.29
C TYR A 226 -15.65 -20.95 -4.32
N PHE A 227 -16.93 -21.32 -4.48
CA PHE A 227 -17.84 -20.60 -5.38
C PHE A 227 -17.90 -19.11 -5.03
N THR A 228 -18.04 -18.81 -3.74
CA THR A 228 -18.18 -17.44 -3.25
C THR A 228 -16.87 -16.66 -3.40
N ALA A 229 -15.72 -17.29 -3.17
CA ALA A 229 -14.40 -16.72 -3.39
C ALA A 229 -14.15 -16.42 -4.88
N ALA A 230 -14.45 -17.35 -5.78
CA ALA A 230 -14.33 -17.16 -7.23
C ALA A 230 -15.23 -16.02 -7.72
N ALA A 231 -16.46 -15.95 -7.23
CA ALA A 231 -17.38 -14.85 -7.51
C ALA A 231 -16.85 -13.50 -7.01
N LEU A 232 -16.31 -13.44 -5.79
CA LEU A 232 -15.75 -12.21 -5.23
C LEU A 232 -14.49 -11.78 -6.02
N GLY A 233 -13.65 -12.74 -6.40
CA GLY A 233 -12.49 -12.50 -7.26
C GLY A 233 -12.89 -11.87 -8.58
N ALA A 234 -13.81 -12.50 -9.30
CA ALA A 234 -14.33 -11.97 -10.56
C ALA A 234 -14.95 -10.57 -10.38
N PHE A 235 -15.65 -10.34 -9.28
CA PHE A 235 -16.22 -9.04 -8.94
C PHE A 235 -15.16 -7.96 -8.72
N ILE A 236 -14.11 -8.25 -7.96
CA ILE A 236 -13.01 -7.31 -7.69
C ILE A 236 -12.27 -6.99 -8.99
N ILE A 237 -11.91 -7.98 -9.80
CA ILE A 237 -11.18 -7.76 -11.05
C ILE A 237 -12.01 -6.94 -12.05
N HIS A 238 -13.31 -7.21 -12.14
CA HIS A 238 -14.21 -6.38 -12.96
C HIS A 238 -14.19 -4.91 -12.54
N TYR A 239 -14.12 -4.64 -11.24
CA TYR A 239 -13.99 -3.28 -10.71
C TYR A 239 -12.63 -2.66 -10.98
N LEU A 240 -11.54 -3.43 -10.95
CA LEU A 240 -10.22 -2.97 -11.38
C LEU A 240 -10.20 -2.64 -12.88
N ASN A 241 -10.80 -3.48 -13.72
CA ASN A 241 -10.93 -3.21 -15.16
C ASN A 241 -11.81 -1.99 -15.43
N THR A 242 -12.91 -1.83 -14.69
CA THR A 242 -13.77 -0.64 -14.78
C THR A 242 -13.02 0.61 -14.35
N HIS A 243 -12.19 0.53 -13.30
CA HIS A 243 -11.36 1.64 -12.85
C HIS A 243 -10.32 2.04 -13.90
N LEU A 244 -9.64 1.07 -14.52
CA LEU A 244 -8.70 1.34 -15.62
C LEU A 244 -9.40 2.01 -16.80
N ASN A 245 -10.56 1.48 -17.22
CA ASN A 245 -11.37 2.06 -18.28
C ASN A 245 -11.84 3.49 -17.95
N ASP A 246 -12.28 3.74 -16.70
CA ASP A 246 -12.68 5.08 -16.23
C ASP A 246 -11.50 6.09 -16.33
N ASN A 247 -10.25 5.61 -16.28
CA ASN A 247 -9.03 6.41 -16.42
C ASN A 247 -8.41 6.33 -17.82
N GLN A 248 -9.13 5.82 -18.82
CA GLN A 248 -8.65 5.67 -20.21
C GLN A 248 -7.39 4.79 -20.34
N CYS A 249 -7.17 3.90 -19.39
CA CYS A 249 -6.09 2.91 -19.42
C CYS A 249 -6.58 1.59 -20.02
N GLU A 250 -5.74 0.94 -20.81
CA GLU A 250 -6.05 -0.39 -21.33
C GLU A 250 -5.82 -1.48 -20.26
N PRO A 251 -6.72 -2.46 -20.11
CA PRO A 251 -6.50 -3.59 -19.22
C PRO A 251 -5.52 -4.60 -19.84
N ILE A 252 -4.26 -4.20 -20.00
CA ILE A 252 -3.18 -5.07 -20.50
C ILE A 252 -2.56 -5.80 -19.32
N TRP A 253 -2.70 -7.12 -19.32
CA TRP A 253 -2.16 -8.03 -18.32
C TRP A 253 -0.92 -8.75 -18.87
N ASP A 254 0.21 -8.72 -18.15
CA ASP A 254 1.33 -9.60 -18.45
C ASP A 254 1.09 -10.98 -17.82
N LYS A 255 0.72 -11.94 -18.67
CA LYS A 255 0.39 -13.32 -18.25
C LYS A 255 1.58 -14.07 -17.69
N LYS A 256 2.80 -13.64 -17.98
CA LYS A 256 4.03 -14.31 -17.53
C LYS A 256 4.55 -13.77 -16.21
N PHE A 257 4.05 -12.63 -15.77
CA PHE A 257 4.45 -12.03 -14.51
C PHE A 257 3.74 -12.71 -13.32
N SER A 258 4.51 -13.22 -12.37
CA SER A 258 4.00 -13.80 -11.12
C SER A 258 4.53 -13.01 -9.94
N TYR A 259 3.79 -11.97 -9.57
CA TYR A 259 3.97 -11.21 -8.33
C TYR A 259 2.62 -10.56 -8.00
N PRO A 260 2.09 -10.72 -6.78
CA PRO A 260 2.74 -11.30 -5.61
C PRO A 260 2.45 -12.79 -5.37
N GLN A 261 3.37 -13.45 -4.67
CA GLN A 261 3.16 -14.78 -4.11
C GLN A 261 2.68 -14.66 -2.67
N LEU A 262 1.38 -14.87 -2.47
CA LEU A 262 0.79 -14.97 -1.15
C LEU A 262 0.96 -16.43 -0.67
N GLY A 263 1.35 -16.67 0.58
CA GLY A 263 1.19 -17.99 1.20
C GLY A 263 2.35 -19.00 1.16
N GLU A 264 3.57 -18.65 0.73
CA GLU A 264 4.76 -19.48 1.04
C GLU A 264 5.34 -19.19 2.44
N THR A 265 5.08 -17.98 2.96
CA THR A 265 5.37 -17.54 4.34
C THR A 265 4.21 -16.69 4.86
N THR A 266 4.09 -16.52 6.18
CA THR A 266 3.04 -15.68 6.81
C THR A 266 3.20 -14.17 6.58
N MET A 267 4.25 -13.75 5.87
CA MET A 267 4.63 -12.35 5.65
C MET A 267 4.20 -11.91 4.25
N GLU A 268 3.68 -10.70 4.15
CA GLU A 268 2.75 -10.32 3.09
C GLU A 268 3.43 -9.67 1.86
N SER A 269 4.69 -9.22 1.90
CA SER A 269 5.49 -8.66 0.78
C SER A 269 7.00 -8.90 0.97
N ALA A 270 7.79 -8.79 -0.11
CA ALA A 270 9.23 -9.07 -0.07
C ALA A 270 10.00 -8.10 0.84
N SER A 271 9.67 -6.81 0.81
CA SER A 271 10.31 -5.81 1.67
C SER A 271 10.01 -6.03 3.15
N GLU A 272 8.79 -6.45 3.50
CA GLU A 272 8.47 -6.78 4.89
C GLU A 272 9.17 -8.07 5.35
N VAL A 273 9.30 -9.07 4.49
CA VAL A 273 10.07 -10.29 4.79
C VAL A 273 11.55 -9.93 5.05
N ILE A 274 12.12 -9.02 4.25
CA ILE A 274 13.50 -8.56 4.44
C ILE A 274 13.65 -7.84 5.78
N ASP A 275 12.78 -6.88 6.09
CA ASP A 275 12.82 -6.16 7.36
C ASP A 275 12.63 -7.12 8.54
N TYR A 276 11.67 -8.04 8.46
CA TYR A 276 11.44 -9.07 9.48
C TYR A 276 12.68 -9.94 9.70
N ALA A 277 13.32 -10.42 8.63
CA ALA A 277 14.53 -11.22 8.72
C ALA A 277 15.70 -10.45 9.38
N MET A 278 15.77 -9.13 9.19
CA MET A 278 16.80 -8.28 9.78
C MET A 278 16.51 -7.88 11.24
N GLU A 279 15.23 -7.79 11.61
CA GLU A 279 14.80 -7.33 12.94
C GLU A 279 14.57 -8.44 13.97
N GLN A 280 14.38 -9.68 13.53
CA GLN A 280 14.12 -10.80 14.45
C GLN A 280 15.38 -11.58 14.80
N GLU A 281 15.42 -12.10 16.03
CA GLU A 281 16.44 -13.04 16.51
C GLU A 281 16.16 -14.47 15.99
N LEU A 282 16.16 -14.63 14.67
CA LEU A 282 16.00 -15.94 14.03
C LEU A 282 17.35 -16.69 13.98
N PRO A 283 17.32 -18.04 13.96
CA PRO A 283 18.51 -18.83 13.62
C PRO A 283 19.11 -18.37 12.29
N GLU A 284 20.45 -18.25 12.23
CA GLU A 284 21.14 -17.66 11.09
C GLU A 284 20.77 -18.31 9.74
N ALA A 285 20.65 -19.64 9.70
CA ALA A 285 20.28 -20.37 8.49
C ALA A 285 18.87 -20.03 8.00
N GLU A 286 17.91 -19.87 8.91
CA GLU A 286 16.52 -19.52 8.59
C GLU A 286 16.43 -18.07 8.09
N ARG A 287 17.11 -17.15 8.80
CA ARG A 287 17.23 -15.75 8.42
C ARG A 287 17.80 -15.59 7.00
N LEU A 288 18.92 -16.27 6.71
CA LEU A 288 19.56 -16.20 5.39
C LEU A 288 18.66 -16.75 4.29
N LYS A 289 17.91 -17.83 4.56
CA LYS A 289 16.97 -18.42 3.60
C LYS A 289 15.81 -17.46 3.28
N LEU A 290 15.14 -16.93 4.31
CA LEU A 290 14.02 -15.98 4.14
C LEU A 290 14.48 -14.72 3.40
N PHE A 291 15.62 -14.18 3.79
CA PHE A 291 16.21 -13.01 3.16
C PHE A 291 16.54 -13.26 1.68
N ALA A 292 17.19 -14.37 1.36
CA ALA A 292 17.58 -14.69 -0.01
C ALA A 292 16.36 -14.86 -0.92
N MET A 293 15.32 -15.54 -0.42
CA MET A 293 14.06 -15.74 -1.14
C MET A 293 13.35 -14.40 -1.42
N ALA A 294 13.17 -13.56 -0.40
CA ALA A 294 12.51 -12.26 -0.56
C ALA A 294 13.30 -11.33 -1.49
N LYS A 295 14.63 -11.28 -1.34
CA LYS A 295 15.50 -10.49 -2.22
C LYS A 295 15.43 -10.94 -3.67
N ALA A 296 15.39 -12.26 -3.92
CA ALA A 296 15.23 -12.79 -5.28
C ALA A 296 13.91 -12.33 -5.89
N LYS A 297 12.81 -12.37 -5.14
CA LYS A 297 11.49 -11.91 -5.60
C LYS A 297 11.42 -10.43 -5.88
N LEU A 298 12.02 -9.61 -5.01
CA LEU A 298 12.08 -8.17 -5.26
C LEU A 298 12.92 -7.84 -6.50
N ASN A 299 14.01 -8.57 -6.75
CA ASN A 299 14.80 -8.42 -7.97
C ASN A 299 14.02 -8.83 -9.23
N GLU A 300 13.30 -9.97 -9.18
CA GLU A 300 12.43 -10.39 -10.28
C GLU A 300 11.42 -9.29 -10.64
N TYR A 301 10.85 -8.64 -9.61
CA TYR A 301 9.93 -7.54 -9.81
C TYR A 301 10.61 -6.32 -10.44
N GLN A 302 11.78 -5.94 -9.91
CA GLN A 302 12.57 -4.85 -10.43
C GLN A 302 12.93 -5.05 -11.91
N ASP A 303 13.39 -6.24 -12.28
CA ASP A 303 13.80 -6.58 -13.65
C ASP A 303 12.63 -6.43 -14.64
N VAL A 304 11.42 -6.78 -14.21
CA VAL A 304 10.22 -6.63 -15.04
C VAL A 304 9.87 -5.16 -15.23
N LEU A 305 9.84 -4.36 -14.17
CA LEU A 305 9.59 -2.92 -14.28
C LEU A 305 10.65 -2.21 -15.14
N ASP A 306 11.90 -2.64 -15.04
CA ASP A 306 13.02 -2.16 -15.83
C ASP A 306 12.89 -2.51 -17.33
N SER A 307 12.37 -3.71 -17.63
CA SER A 307 12.10 -4.16 -19.00
C SER A 307 11.05 -3.30 -19.71
N TYR A 308 10.08 -2.76 -18.95
CA TYR A 308 9.09 -1.80 -19.43
C TYR A 308 9.59 -0.35 -19.43
N GLY A 309 10.79 -0.09 -18.89
CA GLY A 309 11.34 1.25 -18.79
C GLY A 309 10.58 2.16 -17.82
N LEU A 310 9.90 1.59 -16.82
CA LEU A 310 9.06 2.34 -15.87
C LEU A 310 9.89 2.96 -14.73
N ILE A 311 11.11 2.47 -14.50
CA ILE A 311 11.97 2.86 -13.38
C ILE A 311 13.31 3.43 -13.83
N LEU A 312 13.92 4.28 -13.00
CA LEU A 312 15.19 4.97 -13.27
C LEU A 312 16.45 4.21 -12.83
N ASN A 313 16.36 2.91 -12.56
CA ASN A 313 17.50 2.11 -12.05
C ASN A 313 18.62 1.83 -13.08
N LYS A 314 18.48 2.27 -14.35
CA LYS A 314 19.48 2.04 -15.42
C LYS A 314 20.68 3.00 -15.40
N VAL A 315 20.54 4.15 -14.76
CA VAL A 315 21.57 5.20 -14.73
C VAL A 315 22.27 5.11 -13.39
N ASP A 316 23.39 4.40 -13.31
CA ASP A 316 24.08 4.01 -12.06
C ASP A 316 23.19 3.23 -11.07
N LYS A 317 23.71 2.12 -10.53
CA LYS A 317 22.90 1.23 -9.67
C LYS A 317 22.49 1.98 -8.39
N ILE A 318 21.28 2.55 -8.38
CA ILE A 318 20.68 3.19 -7.19
C ILE A 318 20.68 2.14 -6.07
N PRO A 319 21.24 2.46 -4.88
CA PRO A 319 21.24 1.52 -3.78
C PRO A 319 19.82 1.14 -3.37
N SER A 320 19.62 -0.10 -2.96
CA SER A 320 18.34 -0.56 -2.44
C SER A 320 18.07 0.01 -1.04
N ILE A 321 16.83 -0.11 -0.56
CA ILE A 321 16.49 0.27 0.82
C ILE A 321 17.37 -0.42 1.85
N LEU A 322 17.66 -1.69 1.62
CA LEU A 322 18.55 -2.46 2.46
C LEU A 322 19.95 -1.81 2.55
N GLU A 323 20.51 -1.40 1.41
CA GLU A 323 21.84 -0.79 1.37
C GLU A 323 21.84 0.59 2.03
N PHE A 324 20.78 1.38 1.85
CA PHE A 324 20.62 2.64 2.60
C PHE A 324 20.45 2.41 4.11
N THR A 325 19.72 1.38 4.53
CA THR A 325 19.38 1.18 5.95
C THR A 325 20.50 0.48 6.72
N TYR A 326 21.06 -0.58 6.16
CA TYR A 326 21.99 -1.51 6.84
C TYR A 326 23.37 -1.61 6.16
N GLY A 327 23.55 -1.03 4.97
CA GLY A 327 24.81 -1.05 4.21
C GLY A 327 25.46 0.33 4.10
N GLU A 328 26.13 0.58 2.96
CA GLU A 328 26.86 1.82 2.65
C GLU A 328 26.17 2.70 1.58
N GLY A 329 24.83 2.62 1.47
CA GLY A 329 24.08 3.36 0.45
C GLY A 329 24.24 4.89 0.52
N GLU A 330 24.63 5.46 1.66
CA GLU A 330 24.87 6.88 1.87
C GLU A 330 25.92 7.51 0.94
N HIS A 331 26.82 6.71 0.35
CA HIS A 331 27.86 7.22 -0.55
C HIS A 331 27.31 7.56 -1.94
N PHE A 332 26.04 7.26 -2.20
CA PHE A 332 25.38 7.59 -3.45
C PHE A 332 25.25 9.09 -3.65
N SER A 333 25.73 9.59 -4.80
CA SER A 333 25.69 11.01 -5.13
C SER A 333 24.53 11.32 -6.08
N ILE A 334 23.50 11.99 -5.55
CA ILE A 334 22.38 12.54 -6.35
C ILE A 334 22.90 13.43 -7.48
N LYS A 335 23.93 14.23 -7.21
CA LYS A 335 24.53 15.12 -8.21
C LYS A 335 25.14 14.36 -9.36
N GLU A 336 25.94 13.33 -9.09
CA GLU A 336 26.58 12.52 -10.15
C GLU A 336 25.54 11.70 -10.91
N TRP A 337 24.66 11.01 -10.19
CA TRP A 337 23.55 10.26 -10.77
C TRP A 337 22.70 11.12 -11.72
N SER A 338 22.36 12.35 -11.31
CA SER A 338 21.56 13.26 -12.13
C SER A 338 22.21 13.64 -13.45
N LYS A 339 23.53 13.49 -13.63
CA LYS A 339 24.21 13.81 -14.90
C LYS A 339 23.90 12.80 -15.99
N GLY A 340 23.61 11.55 -15.63
CA GLY A 340 23.25 10.50 -16.59
C GLY A 340 21.76 10.50 -16.97
N LEU A 341 20.92 11.29 -16.30
CA LEU A 341 19.50 11.39 -16.62
C LEU A 341 19.27 12.23 -17.88
N ILE A 342 18.56 11.67 -18.85
CA ILE A 342 18.12 12.38 -20.07
C ILE A 342 17.18 13.54 -19.70
N PHE A 343 16.23 13.28 -18.81
CA PHE A 343 15.30 14.27 -18.27
C PHE A 343 15.44 14.28 -16.76
N LYS A 344 15.79 15.45 -16.20
CA LYS A 344 15.97 15.60 -14.76
C LYS A 344 14.62 15.95 -14.11
N PRO A 345 14.13 15.14 -13.17
CA PRO A 345 12.97 15.51 -12.37
C PRO A 345 13.22 16.81 -11.61
N SER A 346 12.18 17.63 -11.47
CA SER A 346 12.29 18.92 -10.77
C SER A 346 12.71 18.76 -9.31
N TRP A 347 12.28 17.68 -8.65
CA TRP A 347 12.68 17.35 -7.28
C TRP A 347 14.19 17.05 -7.17
N VAL A 348 14.82 16.46 -8.20
CA VAL A 348 16.28 16.25 -8.24
C VAL A 348 17.01 17.58 -8.34
N GLU A 349 16.53 18.52 -9.16
CA GLU A 349 17.14 19.84 -9.26
C GLU A 349 17.06 20.62 -7.95
N HIS A 350 15.90 20.55 -7.27
CA HIS A 350 15.74 21.15 -5.95
C HIS A 350 16.66 20.51 -4.93
N TRP A 351 16.89 19.20 -5.03
CA TRP A 351 17.80 18.50 -4.15
C TRP A 351 19.25 18.99 -4.32
N ILE A 352 19.72 19.11 -5.56
CA ILE A 352 21.06 19.66 -5.85
C ILE A 352 21.17 21.11 -5.35
N LYS A 353 20.13 21.92 -5.53
CA LYS A 353 20.09 23.30 -4.99
C LYS A 353 20.15 23.31 -3.46
N ALA A 354 19.48 22.37 -2.79
CA ALA A 354 19.52 22.22 -1.33
C ALA A 354 20.94 21.85 -0.86
N GLN A 355 21.58 20.85 -1.48
CA GLN A 355 22.95 20.45 -1.16
C GLN A 355 23.94 21.62 -1.34
N ASN A 356 23.81 22.40 -2.43
CA ASN A 356 24.64 23.59 -2.65
C ASN A 356 24.38 24.70 -1.62
N ALA A 357 23.13 24.88 -1.18
CA ALA A 357 22.79 25.83 -0.13
C ALA A 357 23.39 25.42 1.23
N VAL A 358 23.37 24.13 1.57
CA VAL A 358 24.08 23.60 2.75
C VAL A 358 25.58 23.86 2.63
N ALA A 359 26.19 23.54 1.48
CA ALA A 359 27.61 23.76 1.23
C ALA A 359 28.04 25.22 1.41
N THR A 360 27.18 26.17 1.05
CA THR A 360 27.46 27.61 1.14
C THR A 360 27.02 28.22 2.49
N GLY A 361 26.64 27.41 3.47
CA GLY A 361 26.22 27.86 4.80
C GLY A 361 24.85 28.56 4.83
N LYS A 362 24.03 28.38 3.79
CA LYS A 362 22.69 28.99 3.67
C LYS A 362 21.60 27.98 4.06
N SER A 363 21.69 27.44 5.28
CA SER A 363 20.85 26.33 5.75
C SER A 363 19.34 26.60 5.67
N ILE A 364 18.87 27.83 5.97
CA ILE A 364 17.45 28.20 5.82
C ILE A 364 16.98 28.12 4.34
N ILE A 365 17.84 28.48 3.39
CA ILE A 365 17.53 28.35 1.95
C ILE A 365 17.52 26.87 1.56
N ALA A 366 18.44 26.08 2.09
CA ALA A 366 18.46 24.63 1.87
C ALA A 366 17.13 23.99 2.30
N THR A 367 16.60 24.36 3.47
CA THR A 367 15.29 23.89 3.96
C THR A 367 14.17 24.18 2.96
N LYS A 368 14.12 25.38 2.37
CA LYS A 368 13.10 25.71 1.35
C LYS A 368 13.20 24.79 0.14
N HIS A 369 14.41 24.49 -0.31
CA HIS A 369 14.62 23.57 -1.42
C HIS A 369 14.29 22.13 -1.04
N TYR A 370 14.71 21.63 0.13
CA TYR A 370 14.32 20.31 0.62
C TYR A 370 12.80 20.14 0.75
N MET A 371 12.08 21.19 1.13
CA MET A 371 10.61 21.17 1.13
C MET A 371 10.01 20.95 -0.27
N GLU A 372 10.59 21.55 -1.31
CA GLU A 372 10.17 21.26 -2.69
C GLU A 372 10.58 19.84 -3.12
N VAL A 373 11.74 19.33 -2.68
CA VAL A 373 12.12 17.92 -2.87
C VAL A 373 11.06 17.01 -2.26
N LEU A 374 10.68 17.23 -0.99
CA LEU A 374 9.66 16.42 -0.32
C LEU A 374 8.32 16.43 -1.04
N ARG A 375 7.94 17.52 -1.70
CA ARG A 375 6.70 17.57 -2.48
C ARG A 375 6.79 16.77 -3.76
N GLY A 376 7.89 16.90 -4.50
CA GLY A 376 8.04 16.27 -5.82
C GLY A 376 8.56 14.84 -5.80
N ALA A 377 9.32 14.44 -4.77
CA ALA A 377 9.93 13.12 -4.63
C ALA A 377 8.97 12.09 -4.00
N LYS A 378 7.87 12.54 -3.40
CA LYS A 378 6.83 11.65 -2.84
C LYS A 378 6.28 10.77 -3.95
N TYR A 379 6.15 9.48 -3.65
CA TYR A 379 5.57 8.44 -4.49
C TYR A 379 6.41 8.01 -5.70
N CYS A 380 7.53 8.67 -5.99
CA CYS A 380 8.37 8.35 -7.16
C CYS A 380 9.87 8.20 -6.86
N SER A 381 10.37 8.64 -5.71
CA SER A 381 11.81 8.59 -5.42
C SER A 381 12.33 7.25 -4.92
N GLY A 382 11.44 6.30 -4.61
CA GLY A 382 11.79 4.98 -4.09
C GLY A 382 12.88 5.05 -3.03
N PRO A 383 13.95 4.25 -3.15
CA PRO A 383 14.97 4.14 -2.12
C PRO A 383 15.76 5.42 -1.84
N LEU A 384 15.80 6.37 -2.78
CA LEU A 384 16.45 7.66 -2.57
C LEU A 384 15.81 8.44 -1.42
N TRP A 385 14.55 8.17 -1.05
CA TRP A 385 13.94 8.79 0.11
C TRP A 385 14.75 8.61 1.39
N MET A 386 15.44 7.47 1.56
CA MET A 386 16.29 7.24 2.74
C MET A 386 17.53 8.12 2.75
N LEU A 387 18.13 8.37 1.58
CA LEU A 387 19.24 9.31 1.48
C LEU A 387 18.80 10.72 1.87
N LEU A 388 17.66 11.16 1.34
CA LEU A 388 17.05 12.45 1.70
C LEU A 388 16.77 12.51 3.21
N PHE A 389 16.25 11.42 3.78
CA PHE A 389 16.00 11.29 5.21
C PHE A 389 17.25 11.52 6.03
N PHE A 390 18.36 10.86 5.69
CA PHE A 390 19.62 11.05 6.40
C PHE A 390 20.17 12.47 6.27
N GLU A 391 20.12 13.07 5.08
CA GLU A 391 20.58 14.45 4.85
C GLU A 391 19.78 15.45 5.69
N VAL A 392 18.45 15.35 5.67
CA VAL A 392 17.57 16.23 6.46
C VAL A 392 17.78 16.00 7.95
N CYS A 393 17.88 14.76 8.43
CA CYS A 393 18.16 14.48 9.84
C CYS A 393 19.51 15.04 10.29
N CYS A 394 20.55 14.93 9.46
CA CYS A 394 21.85 15.51 9.76
C CYS A 394 21.77 17.04 9.80
N LEU A 395 21.06 17.66 8.86
CA LEU A 395 20.86 19.11 8.82
C LEU A 395 20.12 19.60 10.07
N CYS A 396 18.95 19.03 10.37
CA CYS A 396 18.17 19.38 11.56
C CYS A 396 19.01 19.20 12.83
N LYS A 397 19.78 18.11 12.96
CA LYS A 397 20.59 17.86 14.15
C LYS A 397 21.78 18.82 14.29
N LYS A 398 22.37 19.25 13.18
CA LYS A 398 23.40 20.29 13.18
C LYS A 398 22.81 21.62 13.65
N GLU A 399 21.73 22.05 13.01
CA GLU A 399 21.13 23.36 13.21
C GLU A 399 20.46 23.49 14.59
N ALA A 400 19.92 22.40 15.16
CA ALA A 400 19.41 22.36 16.54
C ALA A 400 20.48 22.69 17.60
N ARG A 401 21.78 22.58 17.27
CA ARG A 401 22.88 22.97 18.17
C ARG A 401 23.28 24.44 18.01
N GLU A 402 22.93 25.05 16.88
CA GLU A 402 23.43 26.36 16.45
C GLU A 402 22.35 27.46 16.55
N LEU A 403 21.07 27.09 16.46
CA LEU A 403 19.94 28.02 16.41
C LEU A 403 19.16 28.07 17.73
N SER A 404 18.39 29.14 17.90
CA SER A 404 17.34 29.21 18.92
C SER A 404 16.18 28.28 18.59
N GLU A 405 15.43 27.87 19.62
CA GLU A 405 14.24 27.02 19.48
C GLU A 405 13.21 27.64 18.52
N GLU A 406 12.94 28.95 18.63
CA GLU A 406 11.99 29.64 17.74
C GLU A 406 12.39 29.58 16.25
N LEU A 407 13.68 29.76 15.94
CA LEU A 407 14.18 29.68 14.56
C LEU A 407 14.20 28.24 14.06
N PHE A 408 14.46 27.28 14.95
CA PHE A 408 14.40 25.87 14.65
C PHE A 408 12.97 25.45 14.29
N ASP A 409 12.01 25.80 15.14
CA ASP A 409 10.58 25.48 14.97
C ASP A 409 9.98 26.11 13.72
N ALA A 410 10.39 27.34 13.39
CA ALA A 410 9.88 28.04 12.21
C ALA A 410 10.35 27.41 10.89
N HIS A 411 11.54 26.80 10.85
CA HIS A 411 12.18 26.39 9.61
C HIS A 411 12.43 24.89 9.50
N TYR A 412 12.91 24.23 10.54
CA TYR A 412 13.38 22.85 10.48
C TYR A 412 12.37 21.84 11.01
N GLU A 413 11.55 22.22 12.00
CA GLU A 413 10.51 21.34 12.54
C GLU A 413 9.51 20.89 11.45
N PRO A 414 8.99 21.76 10.56
CA PRO A 414 8.08 21.31 9.49
C PRO A 414 8.73 20.34 8.52
N LEU A 415 10.03 20.52 8.22
CA LEU A 415 10.80 19.67 7.33
C LEU A 415 11.04 18.29 7.96
N GLY A 416 11.55 18.27 9.19
CA GLY A 416 11.82 17.05 9.96
C GLY A 416 10.55 16.24 10.24
N SER A 417 9.46 16.92 10.59
CA SER A 417 8.16 16.30 10.81
C SER A 417 7.61 15.64 9.53
N GLN A 418 7.67 16.32 8.38
CA GLN A 418 7.14 15.78 7.12
C GLN A 418 7.94 14.59 6.60
N ILE A 419 9.27 14.67 6.62
CA ILE A 419 10.11 13.59 6.13
C ILE A 419 9.98 12.33 6.99
N THR A 420 9.90 12.52 8.31
CA THR A 420 9.71 11.43 9.28
C THR A 420 8.32 10.81 9.16
N ALA A 421 7.27 11.64 9.03
CA ALA A 421 5.91 11.16 8.87
C ALA A 421 5.78 10.26 7.63
N TYR A 422 6.32 10.70 6.49
CA TYR A 422 6.28 9.91 5.26
C TYR A 422 7.14 8.64 5.34
N ALA A 423 8.34 8.74 5.93
CA ALA A 423 9.20 7.58 6.14
C ALA A 423 8.51 6.50 7.01
N LYS A 424 7.76 6.91 8.04
CA LYS A 424 6.93 6.00 8.85
C LYS A 424 5.76 5.41 8.06
N LEU A 425 5.05 6.23 7.28
CA LEU A 425 3.91 5.77 6.47
C LEU A 425 4.32 4.67 5.48
N LEU A 426 5.50 4.81 4.88
CA LEU A 426 6.01 3.85 3.91
C LEU A 426 6.84 2.70 4.49
N GLY A 427 6.97 2.62 5.82
CA GLY A 427 7.69 1.52 6.48
C GLY A 427 9.21 1.63 6.42
N TYR A 428 9.77 2.74 5.93
CA TYR A 428 11.20 3.03 6.07
C TYR A 428 11.61 3.13 7.54
N LEU A 429 10.73 3.68 8.36
CA LEU A 429 10.89 3.79 9.81
C LEU A 429 9.79 2.99 10.51
N PRO A 430 10.11 2.26 11.58
CA PRO A 430 9.11 1.70 12.45
C PRO A 430 8.33 2.80 13.19
N ASP A 431 7.18 2.40 13.74
CA ASP A 431 6.34 3.27 14.55
C ASP A 431 6.86 3.30 15.99
N SER A 432 7.87 4.13 16.26
CA SER A 432 8.34 4.48 17.61
C SER A 432 7.30 5.32 18.37
N GLY A 433 6.16 4.71 18.70
CA GLY A 433 5.12 5.33 19.51
C GLY A 433 5.42 5.26 21.01
N ARG A 434 4.55 5.91 21.79
CA ARG A 434 4.38 5.53 23.19
C ARG A 434 3.43 4.35 23.26
N ASN A 435 3.67 3.43 24.18
CA ASN A 435 2.72 2.37 24.49
C ASN A 435 1.38 3.03 24.87
N PRO A 436 0.25 2.68 24.21
CA PRO A 436 -1.01 3.36 24.41
C PRO A 436 -1.63 3.13 25.80
N GLU A 437 -1.26 2.04 26.47
CA GLU A 437 -1.73 1.70 27.81
C GLU A 437 -0.89 2.37 28.91
N THR A 438 0.43 2.43 28.73
CA THR A 438 1.37 2.94 29.76
C THR A 438 1.86 4.36 29.49
N LEU A 439 1.64 4.89 28.29
CA LEU A 439 2.20 6.15 27.77
C LEU A 439 3.74 6.25 27.80
N MET A 440 4.42 5.15 28.11
CA MET A 440 5.88 5.05 28.09
C MET A 440 6.38 4.94 26.65
N PRO A 441 7.55 5.48 26.31
CA PRO A 441 8.17 5.23 25.02
C PRO A 441 8.30 3.72 24.78
N ASN A 442 7.94 3.25 23.60
CA ASN A 442 8.26 1.88 23.23
C ASN A 442 9.78 1.69 23.18
N PRO A 443 10.30 0.51 23.53
CA PRO A 443 11.68 0.16 23.25
C PRO A 443 11.99 0.40 21.76
N LEU A 444 13.21 0.87 21.48
CA LEU A 444 13.63 1.02 20.09
C LEU A 444 13.71 -0.35 19.43
N THR A 445 13.18 -0.45 18.23
CA THR A 445 13.43 -1.59 17.36
C THR A 445 14.91 -1.65 16.95
N ILE A 446 15.34 -2.80 16.43
CA ILE A 446 16.68 -2.97 15.86
C ILE A 446 16.91 -1.96 14.72
N LYS A 447 15.94 -1.81 13.81
CA LYS A 447 15.99 -0.88 12.68
C LYS A 447 16.09 0.58 13.13
N GLU A 448 15.32 1.01 14.13
CA GLU A 448 15.47 2.35 14.72
C GLU A 448 16.87 2.59 15.27
N SER A 449 17.42 1.59 15.96
CA SER A 449 18.76 1.70 16.54
C SER A 449 19.83 1.86 15.47
N PHE A 450 19.74 1.10 14.37
CA PHE A 450 20.60 1.27 13.20
C PHE A 450 20.49 2.66 12.60
N ILE A 451 19.27 3.14 12.36
CA ILE A 451 19.03 4.44 11.72
C ILE A 451 19.56 5.60 12.59
N ILE A 452 19.30 5.57 13.90
CA ILE A 452 19.82 6.56 14.85
C ILE A 452 21.36 6.50 14.90
N GLY A 453 21.94 5.30 14.91
CA GLY A 453 23.38 5.08 14.85
C GLY A 453 23.98 5.68 13.58
N LYS A 454 23.35 5.42 12.43
CA LYS A 454 23.79 5.88 11.12
C LYS A 454 23.75 7.41 11.02
N VAL A 455 22.68 8.07 11.44
CA VAL A 455 22.63 9.55 11.49
C VAL A 455 23.75 10.14 12.36
N LYS A 456 24.07 9.50 13.50
CA LYS A 456 25.20 9.95 14.35
C LYS A 456 26.54 9.80 13.63
N GLN A 457 26.77 8.67 12.98
CA GLN A 457 28.00 8.39 12.22
C GLN A 457 28.17 9.38 11.06
N LEU A 458 27.12 9.56 10.24
CA LEU A 458 27.13 10.48 9.11
C LEU A 458 27.43 11.92 9.54
N LEU A 459 26.80 12.39 10.60
CA LEU A 459 27.07 13.73 11.12
C LEU A 459 28.54 13.89 11.58
N ASN A 460 29.10 12.88 12.24
CA ASN A 460 30.50 12.91 12.70
C ASN A 460 31.50 12.86 11.54
N ASN A 461 31.14 12.20 10.44
CA ASN A 461 32.00 12.04 9.26
C ASN A 461 31.92 13.22 8.27
N GLY A 462 31.17 14.28 8.60
CA GLY A 462 31.02 15.44 7.71
C GLY A 462 30.20 15.12 6.46
N PHE A 463 29.17 14.28 6.59
CA PHE A 463 28.28 13.87 5.50
C PHE A 463 27.63 15.05 4.75
N LEU A 464 27.35 16.16 5.46
CA LEU A 464 26.88 17.38 4.82
C LEU A 464 28.05 18.10 4.12
N PRO A 465 27.87 18.60 2.89
CA PRO A 465 28.89 19.38 2.21
C PRO A 465 29.39 20.54 3.10
N ASN A 466 30.69 20.56 3.41
CA ASN A 466 31.30 21.59 4.25
C ASN A 466 31.62 22.86 3.46
N SER A 467 31.48 24.01 4.12
CA SER A 467 31.78 25.34 3.57
C SER A 467 33.27 25.65 3.37
N GLN A 468 34.17 24.70 3.68
CA GLN A 468 35.62 24.94 3.73
C GLN A 468 36.41 24.60 2.46
N LEU A 469 35.76 24.30 1.32
CA LEU A 469 36.46 23.96 0.07
C LEU A 469 36.26 24.94 -1.09
N SER A 470 35.93 26.21 -0.81
CA SER A 470 35.93 27.28 -1.82
C SER A 470 37.05 28.31 -1.62
N GLN A 471 38.13 27.93 -0.94
CA GLN A 471 39.39 28.67 -0.92
C GLN A 471 40.55 27.67 -0.99
N LEU A 472 40.82 27.15 -2.19
CA LEU A 472 42.15 26.77 -2.67
C LEU A 472 42.11 26.67 -4.20
#